data_AF-A0A1F4FER3-F1
#
_entry.id   AF-A0A1F4FER3-F1
#
_cell.length_a   1.000
_cell.length_b   1.000
_cell.length_c   1.000
_cell.angle_alpha   90.00
_cell.angle_beta   90.00
_cell.angle_gamma   90.00
#
_symmetry.space_group_name_H-M   'P 1'
#
loop_
_entity.id
_entity.type
_entity.pdbx_description
1 polymer ?
#
loop_
_entity_poly.entity_id
_entity_poly.type
_entity_poly.pdbx_seq_one_letter_code
_entity_poly.pdbx_strand_id
1 'polypeptide(L)'
;MSLRPPADVLGLIGRTPLVEVKRLDIGRSRLFLKLENQNPGGSIKDRIALSMIEAAEREGGIKPGATLVEATAGNTGLGLALVAAQKGYRLLIVVPDKMSQEKIFHLKAMGAEVVMTRSDVTKGHPDYYQDFAARLARETPGAFYINQFANPANPRAHEETTGPELWEQMEHELDAVVCGVGTGGTITGLSRYFARTAPRVEVVLADPEGSVLAPYLRTGEMPKEVGSWLVEGIGEDFLPPVCDLSGVKLAYTIPDAEAFGVCRSLLRDEGILAGTSSGTLIAAALRYCRESQEPKRVVSFVCDSGNKYLSKVYNDYWMADQGFLERERHGDLRDLIARRHKEHAVATVSADETVLAAYQRMKLYDVSQLPVMKDGRIIGIVDEEDILLEVYDNPGHFQEPVTEAMESHLVTVSPGTPIAQLMEIFKRGLVAIVMDGDEFLGLITRIDLLNWLRRRM
;
A
#
# COMPACT_ATOMS: atom_id res chain seq x y z
N MET A 1 5.55 -9.13 -29.04
CA MET A 1 5.97 -7.74 -28.77
C MET A 1 6.64 -7.17 -30.01
N SER A 2 6.28 -5.95 -30.43
CA SER A 2 7.02 -5.23 -31.47
C SER A 2 8.46 -5.01 -31.02
N LEU A 3 9.45 -5.50 -31.77
CA LEU A 3 10.88 -5.24 -31.52
C LEU A 3 11.28 -3.79 -31.80
N ARG A 4 10.36 -2.94 -32.27
CA ARG A 4 10.61 -1.51 -32.44
C ARG A 4 10.57 -0.81 -31.08
N PRO A 5 11.60 -0.02 -30.72
CA PRO A 5 11.57 0.76 -29.49
C PRO A 5 10.42 1.77 -29.52
N PRO A 6 9.79 2.06 -28.37
CA PRO A 6 8.80 3.15 -28.28
C PRO A 6 9.49 4.50 -28.53
N ALA A 7 8.71 5.49 -28.97
CA ALA A 7 9.22 6.83 -29.22
C ALA A 7 9.66 7.54 -27.93
N ASP A 8 8.93 7.28 -26.83
CA ASP A 8 9.17 7.85 -25.50
C ASP A 8 8.66 6.89 -24.41
N VAL A 9 8.73 7.34 -23.16
CA VAL A 9 8.26 6.57 -21.99
C VAL A 9 6.74 6.38 -21.98
N LEU A 10 5.95 7.27 -22.58
CA LEU A 10 4.49 7.11 -22.65
C LEU A 10 4.11 5.94 -23.56
N GLY A 11 4.91 5.69 -24.60
CA GLY A 11 4.79 4.50 -25.46
C GLY A 11 5.06 3.16 -24.75
N LEU A 12 5.55 3.17 -23.50
CA LEU A 12 5.66 1.98 -22.63
C LEU A 12 4.40 1.72 -21.79
N ILE A 13 3.42 2.63 -21.77
CA ILE A 13 2.16 2.43 -21.06
C ILE A 13 1.30 1.43 -21.85
N GLY A 14 0.86 0.39 -21.16
CA GLY A 14 0.10 -0.71 -21.71
C GLY A 14 0.96 -1.83 -22.29
N ARG A 15 0.33 -2.75 -23.04
CA ARG A 15 0.98 -3.96 -23.59
C ARG A 15 1.77 -4.75 -22.54
N THR A 16 1.29 -4.74 -21.31
CA THR A 16 1.94 -5.38 -20.16
C THR A 16 1.92 -6.90 -20.32
N PRO A 17 2.93 -7.62 -19.80
CA PRO A 17 2.95 -9.07 -19.91
C PRO A 17 1.77 -9.75 -19.21
N LEU A 18 1.44 -10.94 -19.68
CA LEU A 18 0.48 -11.86 -19.07
C LEU A 18 1.25 -13.13 -18.70
N VAL A 19 1.20 -13.53 -17.44
CA VAL A 19 1.96 -14.70 -16.94
C VAL A 19 1.01 -15.72 -16.31
N GLU A 20 1.22 -17.00 -16.58
CA GLU A 20 0.42 -18.07 -15.99
C GLU A 20 0.94 -18.43 -14.59
N VAL A 21 0.03 -18.56 -13.63
CA VAL A 21 0.31 -19.03 -12.25
C VAL A 21 0.57 -20.53 -12.28
N LYS A 22 1.62 -21.00 -11.59
CA LYS A 22 2.07 -22.41 -11.64
C LYS A 22 2.19 -23.09 -10.28
N ARG A 23 2.36 -22.32 -9.21
CA ARG A 23 2.74 -22.78 -7.87
C ARG A 23 1.62 -22.58 -6.86
N LEU A 24 0.73 -21.62 -7.07
CA LEU A 24 -0.47 -21.50 -6.24
C LEU A 24 -1.49 -22.57 -6.62
N ASP A 25 -2.20 -23.11 -5.63
CA ASP A 25 -3.29 -24.06 -5.88
C ASP A 25 -4.48 -23.33 -6.53
N ILE A 26 -4.73 -23.63 -7.80
CA ILE A 26 -5.77 -23.05 -8.65
C ILE A 26 -6.87 -24.07 -9.00
N GLY A 27 -6.90 -25.22 -8.32
CA GLY A 27 -7.80 -26.33 -8.68
C GLY A 27 -7.53 -26.87 -10.09
N ARG A 28 -8.58 -27.08 -10.88
CA ARG A 28 -8.50 -27.64 -12.25
C ARG A 28 -8.38 -26.57 -13.33
N SER A 29 -8.48 -25.29 -12.96
CA SER A 29 -8.49 -24.14 -13.87
C SER A 29 -7.07 -23.66 -14.19
N ARG A 30 -6.97 -22.69 -15.09
CA ARG A 30 -5.73 -21.97 -15.41
C ARG A 30 -5.92 -20.50 -15.05
N LEU A 31 -5.03 -19.96 -14.24
CA LEU A 31 -5.04 -18.56 -13.83
C LEU A 31 -3.85 -17.81 -14.46
N PHE A 32 -4.14 -16.65 -15.03
CA PHE A 32 -3.15 -15.76 -15.62
C PHE A 32 -3.18 -14.39 -14.94
N LEU A 33 -2.02 -13.78 -14.76
CA LEU A 33 -1.85 -12.49 -14.11
C LEU A 33 -1.36 -11.46 -15.11
N LYS A 34 -2.17 -10.42 -15.33
CA LYS A 34 -1.84 -9.26 -16.16
C LYS A 34 -0.96 -8.31 -15.33
N LEU A 35 0.30 -8.17 -15.72
CA LEU A 35 1.34 -7.49 -14.95
C LEU A 35 1.30 -5.97 -15.13
N GLU A 36 0.22 -5.33 -14.68
CA GLU A 36 0.03 -3.87 -14.73
C GLU A 36 1.01 -3.09 -13.86
N ASN A 37 1.70 -3.74 -12.92
CA ASN A 37 2.84 -3.19 -12.19
C ASN A 37 4.06 -2.88 -13.08
N GLN A 38 4.08 -3.37 -14.33
CA GLN A 38 5.17 -3.12 -15.28
C GLN A 38 4.94 -1.93 -16.22
N ASN A 39 3.84 -1.19 -16.06
CA ASN A 39 3.75 0.14 -16.64
C ASN A 39 4.86 1.05 -16.03
N PRO A 40 5.35 2.08 -16.73
CA PRO A 40 6.50 2.90 -16.29
C PRO A 40 6.31 3.62 -14.95
N GLY A 41 5.11 4.04 -14.59
CA GLY A 41 4.73 4.58 -13.27
C GLY A 41 4.43 3.48 -12.23
N GLY A 42 4.56 2.22 -12.62
CA GLY A 42 4.48 1.05 -11.75
C GLY A 42 3.05 0.67 -11.36
N SER A 43 2.04 1.01 -12.18
CA SER A 43 0.65 0.63 -11.92
C SER A 43 -0.27 0.68 -13.13
N ILE A 44 -1.43 0.04 -13.01
CA ILE A 44 -2.57 0.09 -13.95
C ILE A 44 -3.09 1.52 -14.19
N LYS A 45 -2.83 2.47 -13.27
CA LYS A 45 -3.38 3.82 -13.34
C LYS A 45 -2.68 4.71 -14.37
N ASP A 46 -1.52 4.29 -14.88
CA ASP A 46 -0.82 4.97 -15.97
C ASP A 46 -1.70 5.05 -17.23
N ARG A 47 -2.46 3.98 -17.50
CA ARG A 47 -3.41 3.90 -18.62
C ARG A 47 -4.46 5.00 -18.54
N ILE A 48 -5.06 5.17 -17.37
CA ILE A 48 -6.14 6.14 -17.18
C ILE A 48 -5.58 7.56 -17.15
N ALA A 49 -4.38 7.77 -16.61
CA ALA A 49 -3.71 9.06 -16.63
C ALA A 49 -3.47 9.53 -18.06
N LEU A 50 -2.91 8.65 -18.91
CA LEU A 50 -2.70 8.94 -20.33
C LEU A 50 -4.03 9.21 -21.04
N SER A 51 -5.01 8.32 -20.90
CA SER A 51 -6.32 8.44 -21.55
C SER A 51 -7.07 9.72 -21.16
N MET A 52 -7.08 10.09 -19.87
CA MET A 52 -7.78 11.28 -19.39
C MET A 52 -7.13 12.57 -19.88
N ILE A 53 -5.79 12.64 -19.91
CA ILE A 53 -5.05 13.80 -20.42
C ILE A 53 -5.25 13.92 -21.94
N GLU A 54 -5.11 12.84 -22.70
CA GLU A 54 -5.31 12.85 -24.15
C GLU A 54 -6.75 13.15 -24.56
N ALA A 55 -7.73 12.72 -23.76
CA ALA A 55 -9.11 13.12 -23.96
C ALA A 55 -9.29 14.63 -23.76
N ALA A 56 -8.72 15.20 -22.69
CA ALA A 56 -8.77 16.63 -22.44
C ALA A 56 -8.04 17.44 -23.54
N GLU A 57 -6.92 16.95 -24.06
CA GLU A 57 -6.22 17.56 -25.21
C GLU A 57 -7.11 17.59 -26.46
N ARG A 58 -7.66 16.43 -26.83
CA ARG A 58 -8.49 16.26 -28.03
C ARG A 58 -9.81 17.04 -27.97
N GLU A 59 -10.40 17.14 -26.79
CA GLU A 59 -11.64 17.89 -26.55
C GLU A 59 -11.39 19.40 -26.40
N GLY A 60 -10.12 19.84 -26.41
CA GLY A 60 -9.74 21.24 -26.24
C GLY A 60 -9.89 21.77 -24.80
N GLY A 61 -10.05 20.86 -23.82
CA GLY A 61 -10.19 21.18 -22.40
C GLY A 61 -8.89 21.66 -21.75
N ILE A 62 -7.73 21.33 -22.32
CA ILE A 62 -6.42 21.81 -21.89
C ILE A 62 -5.59 22.36 -23.06
N LYS A 63 -4.74 23.34 -22.76
CA LYS A 63 -3.79 23.97 -23.69
C LYS A 63 -2.35 23.64 -23.25
N PRO A 64 -1.33 23.74 -24.12
CA PRO A 64 0.07 23.58 -23.72
C PRO A 64 0.42 24.43 -22.49
N GLY A 65 1.08 23.82 -21.50
CA GLY A 65 1.41 24.48 -20.22
C GLY A 65 0.25 24.64 -19.23
N ALA A 66 -0.91 24.03 -19.48
CA ALA A 66 -2.02 24.01 -18.53
C ALA A 66 -1.62 23.37 -17.18
N THR A 67 -2.40 23.69 -16.14
CA THR A 67 -2.27 23.05 -14.82
C THR A 67 -3.30 21.94 -14.69
N LEU A 68 -2.88 20.75 -14.33
CA LEU A 68 -3.78 19.63 -14.04
C LEU A 68 -3.97 19.54 -12.53
N VAL A 69 -5.19 19.29 -12.09
CA VAL A 69 -5.54 19.15 -10.68
C VAL A 69 -6.23 17.81 -10.47
N GLU A 70 -5.81 17.05 -9.46
CA GLU A 70 -6.43 15.79 -9.06
C GLU A 70 -6.34 15.59 -7.54
N ALA A 71 -7.29 14.85 -6.97
CA ALA A 71 -7.38 14.57 -5.56
C ALA A 71 -6.99 13.11 -5.29
N THR A 72 -5.69 12.84 -5.09
CA THR A 72 -5.20 11.47 -4.85
C THR A 72 -3.75 11.43 -4.38
N ALA A 73 -3.42 10.62 -3.36
CA ALA A 73 -2.03 10.30 -3.03
C ALA A 73 -1.55 8.99 -3.67
N GLY A 74 -2.41 8.35 -4.48
CA GLY A 74 -2.22 6.98 -4.93
C GLY A 74 -1.61 6.86 -6.31
N ASN A 75 -1.79 5.67 -6.88
CA ASN A 75 -1.30 5.29 -8.20
C ASN A 75 -1.74 6.24 -9.33
N THR A 76 -2.95 6.81 -9.26
CA THR A 76 -3.41 7.79 -10.25
C THR A 76 -2.58 9.08 -10.22
N GLY A 77 -2.16 9.54 -9.04
CA GLY A 77 -1.32 10.73 -8.91
C GLY A 77 0.05 10.51 -9.53
N LEU A 78 0.64 9.33 -9.33
CA LEU A 78 1.92 8.95 -9.94
C LEU A 78 1.81 8.83 -11.48
N GLY A 79 0.75 8.18 -11.97
CA GLY A 79 0.48 8.10 -13.41
C GLY A 79 0.28 9.48 -14.04
N LEU A 80 -0.47 10.37 -13.39
CA LEU A 80 -0.66 11.75 -13.85
C LEU A 80 0.65 12.53 -13.79
N ALA A 81 1.49 12.35 -12.76
CA ALA A 81 2.77 13.02 -12.64
C ALA A 81 3.70 12.65 -13.80
N LEU A 82 3.77 11.35 -14.13
CA LEU A 82 4.52 10.87 -15.28
C LEU A 82 4.02 11.51 -16.58
N VAL A 83 2.73 11.40 -16.86
CA VAL A 83 2.15 11.86 -18.14
C VAL A 83 2.23 13.39 -18.26
N ALA A 84 1.93 14.12 -17.17
CA ALA A 84 2.02 15.58 -17.13
C ALA A 84 3.44 16.07 -17.40
N ALA A 85 4.45 15.47 -16.75
CA ALA A 85 5.84 15.85 -16.94
C ALA A 85 6.30 15.63 -18.40
N GLN A 86 5.91 14.52 -19.03
CA GLN A 86 6.28 14.22 -20.41
C GLN A 86 5.54 15.10 -21.44
N LYS A 87 4.31 15.52 -21.15
CA LYS A 87 3.50 16.40 -22.02
C LYS A 87 3.64 17.89 -21.73
N GLY A 88 4.47 18.27 -20.74
CA GLY A 88 4.75 19.67 -20.41
C GLY A 88 3.61 20.38 -19.66
N TYR A 89 2.90 19.65 -18.81
CA TYR A 89 1.87 20.18 -17.91
C TYR A 89 2.37 20.31 -16.48
N ARG A 90 1.87 21.34 -15.78
CA ARG A 90 2.04 21.44 -14.33
C ARG A 90 1.01 20.54 -13.67
N LEU A 91 1.39 19.81 -12.62
CA LEU A 91 0.47 18.95 -11.88
C LEU A 91 0.38 19.39 -10.42
N LEU A 92 -0.84 19.64 -9.96
CA LEU A 92 -1.17 19.91 -8.57
C LEU A 92 -2.02 18.75 -8.02
N ILE A 93 -1.50 18.08 -7.01
CA ILE A 93 -2.15 16.96 -6.34
C ILE A 93 -2.62 17.39 -4.95
N VAL A 94 -3.91 17.19 -4.69
CA VAL A 94 -4.50 17.39 -3.36
C VAL A 94 -4.48 16.07 -2.59
N VAL A 95 -3.90 16.08 -1.39
CA VAL A 95 -3.64 14.89 -0.58
C VAL A 95 -4.13 15.09 0.86
N PRO A 96 -4.99 14.19 1.40
CA PRO A 96 -5.30 14.18 2.83
C PRO A 96 -4.07 13.91 3.72
N ASP A 97 -3.99 14.56 4.88
CA ASP A 97 -2.87 14.46 5.83
C ASP A 97 -2.68 13.09 6.51
N LYS A 98 -3.61 12.15 6.33
CA LYS A 98 -3.44 10.74 6.74
C LYS A 98 -2.61 9.88 5.79
N MET A 99 -2.21 10.40 4.64
CA MET A 99 -1.49 9.64 3.61
C MET A 99 -0.01 9.49 3.97
N SER A 100 0.61 8.36 3.60
CA SER A 100 2.00 8.08 3.97
C SER A 100 2.97 9.07 3.32
N GLN A 101 4.06 9.37 4.03
CA GLN A 101 5.06 10.34 3.57
C GLN A 101 5.76 9.88 2.29
N GLU A 102 5.98 8.57 2.13
CA GLU A 102 6.65 8.00 0.95
C GLU A 102 5.87 8.31 -0.33
N LYS A 103 4.53 8.29 -0.29
CA LYS A 103 3.69 8.66 -1.43
C LYS A 103 3.82 10.14 -1.78
N ILE A 104 3.87 11.00 -0.77
CA ILE A 104 4.06 12.45 -0.94
C ILE A 104 5.44 12.74 -1.53
N PHE A 105 6.50 12.10 -1.00
CA PHE A 105 7.86 12.26 -1.51
C PHE A 105 8.00 11.75 -2.93
N HIS A 106 7.35 10.64 -3.28
CA HIS A 106 7.35 10.13 -4.65
C HIS A 106 6.70 11.12 -5.63
N LEU A 107 5.52 11.66 -5.30
CA LEU A 107 4.87 12.69 -6.12
C LEU A 107 5.75 13.93 -6.31
N LYS A 108 6.34 14.44 -5.22
CA LYS A 108 7.26 15.60 -5.28
C LYS A 108 8.50 15.30 -6.11
N ALA A 109 9.09 14.11 -5.98
CA ALA A 109 10.24 13.69 -6.78
C ALA A 109 9.93 13.60 -8.28
N MET A 110 8.67 13.32 -8.63
CA MET A 110 8.18 13.35 -10.01
C MET A 110 7.80 14.77 -10.50
N GLY A 111 8.02 15.80 -9.68
CA GLY A 111 7.76 17.20 -10.04
C GLY A 111 6.30 17.64 -9.83
N ALA A 112 5.48 16.84 -9.16
CA ALA A 112 4.13 17.25 -8.79
C ALA A 112 4.15 18.20 -7.58
N GLU A 113 3.32 19.23 -7.62
CA GLU A 113 3.04 20.06 -6.46
C GLU A 113 2.00 19.37 -5.58
N VAL A 114 2.24 19.34 -4.28
CA VAL A 114 1.35 18.67 -3.33
C VAL A 114 0.73 19.69 -2.39
N VAL A 115 -0.60 19.74 -2.37
CA VAL A 115 -1.39 20.53 -1.42
C VAL A 115 -2.04 19.59 -0.43
N MET A 116 -1.75 19.80 0.85
CA MET A 116 -2.28 18.97 1.93
C MET A 116 -3.67 19.46 2.35
N THR A 117 -4.58 18.54 2.66
CA THR A 117 -5.90 18.81 3.24
C THR A 117 -6.11 17.95 4.49
N ARG A 118 -7.00 18.38 5.39
CA ARG A 118 -7.36 17.59 6.57
C ARG A 118 -8.10 16.30 6.18
N SER A 119 -7.85 15.21 6.92
CA SER A 119 -8.41 13.89 6.62
C SER A 119 -9.63 13.49 7.46
N ASP A 120 -10.02 14.31 8.43
CA ASP A 120 -11.12 14.08 9.38
C ASP A 120 -12.48 14.63 8.91
N VAL A 121 -12.54 15.19 7.69
CA VAL A 121 -13.77 15.73 7.10
C VAL A 121 -14.26 14.87 5.93
N THR A 122 -15.58 14.80 5.77
CA THR A 122 -16.25 13.99 4.76
C THR A 122 -16.92 14.84 3.69
N LYS A 123 -17.46 14.18 2.66
CA LYS A 123 -18.14 14.81 1.52
C LYS A 123 -19.22 15.79 1.99
N GLY A 124 -19.21 17.00 1.43
CA GLY A 124 -20.09 18.11 1.83
C GLY A 124 -19.43 19.14 2.74
N HIS A 125 -18.28 18.82 3.34
CA HIS A 125 -17.44 19.81 4.03
C HIS A 125 -16.53 20.56 3.02
N PRO A 126 -16.33 21.89 3.13
CA PRO A 126 -15.51 22.67 2.18
C PRO A 126 -14.04 22.20 2.02
N ASP A 127 -13.50 21.57 3.06
CA ASP A 127 -12.13 21.03 3.09
C ASP A 127 -12.05 19.55 2.71
N TYR A 128 -13.15 18.93 2.28
CA TYR A 128 -13.12 17.57 1.74
C TYR A 128 -12.23 17.55 0.49
N TYR A 129 -11.20 16.70 0.48
CA TYR A 129 -10.10 16.76 -0.47
C TYR A 129 -10.52 16.77 -1.95
N GLN A 130 -11.57 16.03 -2.33
CA GLN A 130 -12.08 16.07 -3.72
C GLN A 130 -12.79 17.39 -4.05
N ASP A 131 -13.61 17.89 -3.13
CA ASP A 131 -14.33 19.16 -3.30
C ASP A 131 -13.34 20.34 -3.31
N PHE A 132 -12.31 20.26 -2.47
CA PHE A 132 -11.19 21.20 -2.43
C PHE A 132 -10.42 21.18 -3.75
N ALA A 133 -10.06 20.01 -4.29
CA ALA A 133 -9.38 19.91 -5.58
C ALA A 133 -10.22 20.49 -6.73
N ALA A 134 -11.52 20.20 -6.76
CA ALA A 134 -12.43 20.77 -7.75
C ALA A 134 -12.54 22.30 -7.62
N ARG A 135 -12.56 22.82 -6.39
CA ARG A 135 -12.56 24.27 -6.13
C ARG A 135 -11.24 24.92 -6.54
N LEU A 136 -10.12 24.33 -6.16
CA LEU A 136 -8.79 24.80 -6.52
C LEU A 136 -8.59 24.87 -8.03
N ALA A 137 -9.08 23.88 -8.77
CA ALA A 137 -9.06 23.90 -10.23
C ALA A 137 -9.91 25.06 -10.81
N ARG A 138 -11.08 25.38 -10.23
CA ARG A 138 -11.89 26.53 -10.66
C ARG A 138 -11.23 27.87 -10.35
N GLU A 139 -10.53 27.96 -9.22
CA GLU A 139 -9.86 29.18 -8.75
C GLU A 139 -8.49 29.40 -9.42
N THR A 140 -7.89 28.37 -10.01
CA THR A 140 -6.58 28.44 -10.68
C THR A 140 -6.74 28.70 -12.18
N PRO A 141 -6.31 29.85 -12.72
CA PRO A 141 -6.43 30.15 -14.15
C PRO A 141 -5.73 29.11 -15.03
N GLY A 142 -6.45 28.59 -16.02
CA GLY A 142 -5.92 27.58 -16.95
C GLY A 142 -5.74 26.19 -16.33
N ALA A 143 -6.33 25.95 -15.14
CA ALA A 143 -6.34 24.63 -14.55
C ALA A 143 -7.49 23.76 -15.05
N PHE A 144 -7.27 22.45 -15.04
CA PHE A 144 -8.24 21.43 -15.43
C PHE A 144 -8.32 20.35 -14.36
N TYR A 145 -9.53 20.09 -13.87
CA TYR A 145 -9.78 19.04 -12.88
C TYR A 145 -9.98 17.70 -13.59
N ILE A 146 -9.06 16.75 -13.37
CA ILE A 146 -9.05 15.45 -14.06
C ILE A 146 -10.24 14.59 -13.66
N ASN A 147 -10.57 14.54 -12.37
CA ASN A 147 -11.73 13.88 -11.78
C ASN A 147 -11.86 12.38 -12.15
N GLN A 148 -10.88 11.56 -11.77
CA GLN A 148 -10.86 10.12 -12.11
C GLN A 148 -12.14 9.33 -11.78
N PHE A 149 -12.94 9.76 -10.80
CA PHE A 149 -14.17 9.08 -10.38
C PHE A 149 -15.37 9.34 -11.30
N ALA A 150 -15.36 10.44 -12.07
CA ALA A 150 -16.45 10.80 -12.99
C ALA A 150 -16.01 10.93 -14.45
N ASN A 151 -14.70 10.86 -14.74
CA ASN A 151 -14.17 11.05 -16.08
C ASN A 151 -14.39 9.83 -16.98
N PRO A 152 -15.17 9.93 -18.08
CA PRO A 152 -15.46 8.79 -18.96
C PRO A 152 -14.23 8.26 -19.71
N ALA A 153 -13.12 9.02 -19.77
CA ALA A 153 -11.86 8.53 -20.31
C ALA A 153 -11.18 7.46 -19.43
N ASN A 154 -11.54 7.38 -18.14
CA ASN A 154 -11.05 6.32 -17.25
C ASN A 154 -11.53 4.91 -17.69
N PRO A 155 -12.84 4.59 -17.72
CA PRO A 155 -13.29 3.28 -18.19
C PRO A 155 -12.94 3.02 -19.66
N ARG A 156 -12.98 4.07 -20.50
CA ARG A 156 -12.59 3.99 -21.92
C ARG A 156 -11.15 3.52 -22.11
N ALA A 157 -10.22 3.90 -21.23
CA ALA A 157 -8.84 3.42 -21.30
C ALA A 157 -8.76 1.89 -21.25
N HIS A 158 -9.57 1.27 -20.39
CA HIS A 158 -9.61 -0.19 -20.23
C HIS A 158 -10.43 -0.88 -21.30
N GLU A 159 -11.48 -0.23 -21.79
CA GLU A 159 -12.31 -0.70 -22.89
C GLU A 159 -11.55 -0.75 -24.23
N GLU A 160 -10.71 0.25 -24.50
CA GLU A 160 -9.98 0.42 -25.76
C GLU A 160 -8.59 -0.21 -25.75
N THR A 161 -8.01 -0.48 -24.57
CA THR A 161 -6.66 -1.05 -24.46
C THR A 161 -6.63 -2.35 -23.65
N THR A 162 -6.99 -2.32 -22.37
CA THR A 162 -6.83 -3.47 -21.48
C THR A 162 -7.65 -4.68 -21.93
N GLY A 163 -8.92 -4.49 -22.29
CA GLY A 163 -9.80 -5.54 -22.80
C GLY A 163 -9.25 -6.22 -24.06
N PRO A 164 -8.96 -5.46 -25.13
CA PRO A 164 -8.31 -5.99 -26.34
C PRO A 164 -7.00 -6.72 -26.07
N GLU A 165 -6.12 -6.17 -25.23
CA GLU A 165 -4.85 -6.82 -24.88
C GLU A 165 -5.08 -8.18 -24.21
N LEU A 166 -6.00 -8.27 -23.24
CA LEU A 166 -6.33 -9.55 -22.60
C LEU A 166 -6.88 -10.55 -23.59
N TRP A 167 -7.77 -10.10 -24.49
CA TRP A 167 -8.40 -10.96 -25.47
C TRP A 167 -7.39 -11.57 -26.44
N GLU A 168 -6.49 -10.74 -26.97
CA GLU A 168 -5.41 -11.17 -27.87
C GLU A 168 -4.41 -12.08 -27.15
N GLN A 169 -3.95 -11.70 -25.95
CA GLN A 169 -2.97 -12.47 -25.16
C GLN A 169 -3.50 -13.83 -24.69
N MET A 170 -4.82 -13.96 -24.56
CA MET A 170 -5.49 -15.22 -24.22
C MET A 170 -5.88 -16.05 -25.44
N GLU A 171 -5.44 -15.65 -26.64
CA GLU A 171 -5.75 -16.33 -27.90
C GLU A 171 -7.27 -16.48 -28.11
N HIS A 172 -8.04 -15.48 -27.64
CA HIS A 172 -9.51 -15.47 -27.68
C HIS A 172 -10.18 -16.61 -26.89
N GLU A 173 -9.43 -17.25 -25.99
CA GLU A 173 -9.89 -18.28 -25.06
C GLU A 173 -9.80 -17.78 -23.61
N LEU A 174 -10.86 -17.11 -23.18
CA LEU A 174 -10.99 -16.56 -21.84
C LEU A 174 -12.40 -16.84 -21.33
N ASP A 175 -12.50 -17.32 -20.09
CA ASP A 175 -13.78 -17.62 -19.45
C ASP A 175 -14.16 -16.53 -18.45
N ALA A 176 -13.19 -16.00 -17.69
CA ALA A 176 -13.47 -14.98 -16.69
C ALA A 176 -12.33 -14.00 -16.47
N VAL A 177 -12.68 -12.78 -16.07
CA VAL A 177 -11.76 -11.75 -15.61
C VAL A 177 -12.17 -11.29 -14.20
N VAL A 178 -11.25 -11.43 -13.26
CA VAL A 178 -11.44 -11.06 -11.85
C VAL A 178 -10.70 -9.76 -11.57
N CYS A 179 -11.43 -8.71 -11.22
CA CYS A 179 -10.86 -7.40 -10.90
C CYS A 179 -11.60 -6.72 -9.75
N GLY A 180 -10.92 -5.80 -9.08
CA GLY A 180 -11.50 -5.00 -8.00
C GLY A 180 -11.93 -3.61 -8.44
N VAL A 181 -12.59 -2.91 -7.53
CA VAL A 181 -13.09 -1.56 -7.75
C VAL A 181 -12.45 -0.61 -6.76
N GLY A 182 -11.68 0.35 -7.27
CA GLY A 182 -11.49 1.66 -6.63
C GLY A 182 -12.45 2.63 -7.32
N THR A 183 -11.95 3.41 -8.29
CA THR A 183 -12.82 4.27 -9.12
C THR A 183 -13.87 3.54 -9.97
N GLY A 184 -13.71 2.24 -10.22
CA GLY A 184 -14.62 1.44 -11.07
C GLY A 184 -14.34 1.50 -12.58
N GLY A 185 -13.35 2.25 -13.02
CA GLY A 185 -13.01 2.35 -14.45
C GLY A 185 -12.61 1.03 -15.08
N THR A 186 -11.76 0.24 -14.41
CA THR A 186 -11.27 -1.05 -14.93
C THR A 186 -12.41 -2.05 -15.13
N ILE A 187 -13.22 -2.31 -14.10
CA ILE A 187 -14.34 -3.27 -14.21
C ILE A 187 -15.37 -2.84 -15.26
N THR A 188 -15.63 -1.53 -15.36
CA THR A 188 -16.59 -0.96 -16.32
C THR A 188 -16.09 -1.09 -17.75
N GLY A 189 -14.84 -0.72 -18.00
CA GLY A 189 -14.24 -0.81 -19.34
C GLY A 189 -14.15 -2.24 -19.84
N LEU A 190 -13.74 -3.18 -18.96
CA LEU A 190 -13.70 -4.61 -19.29
C LEU A 190 -15.10 -5.16 -19.55
N SER A 191 -16.08 -4.84 -18.70
CA SER A 191 -17.48 -5.23 -18.89
C SER A 191 -18.02 -4.77 -20.25
N ARG A 192 -17.79 -3.50 -20.62
CA ARG A 192 -18.22 -2.96 -21.92
C ARG A 192 -17.55 -3.64 -23.11
N TYR A 193 -16.24 -3.88 -23.03
CA TYR A 193 -15.49 -4.54 -24.09
C TYR A 193 -15.98 -5.98 -24.32
N PHE A 194 -16.09 -6.76 -23.24
CA PHE A 194 -16.48 -8.17 -23.34
C PHE A 194 -17.96 -8.36 -23.65
N ALA A 195 -18.86 -7.49 -23.16
CA ALA A 195 -20.26 -7.50 -23.54
C ALA A 195 -20.47 -7.37 -25.07
N ARG A 196 -19.56 -6.68 -25.78
CA ARG A 196 -19.60 -6.59 -27.24
C ARG A 196 -18.84 -7.70 -27.95
N THR A 197 -17.66 -8.06 -27.45
CA THR A 197 -16.70 -8.90 -28.19
C THR A 197 -16.84 -10.39 -27.85
N ALA A 198 -17.12 -10.71 -26.59
CA ALA A 198 -17.24 -12.07 -26.12
C ALA A 198 -18.18 -12.12 -24.89
N PRO A 199 -19.52 -12.07 -25.10
CA PRO A 199 -20.49 -11.98 -24.00
C PRO A 199 -20.49 -13.15 -23.02
N ARG A 200 -19.80 -14.24 -23.38
CA ARG A 200 -19.58 -15.42 -22.53
C ARG A 200 -18.53 -15.21 -21.44
N VAL A 201 -17.64 -14.22 -21.60
CA VAL A 201 -16.60 -13.91 -20.62
C VAL A 201 -17.26 -13.30 -19.39
N GLU A 202 -17.07 -13.94 -18.25
CA GLU A 202 -17.59 -13.46 -16.96
C GLU A 202 -16.68 -12.36 -16.40
N VAL A 203 -17.27 -11.23 -16.01
CA VAL A 203 -16.56 -10.21 -15.22
C VAL A 203 -16.95 -10.40 -13.76
N VAL A 204 -15.95 -10.62 -12.92
CA VAL A 204 -16.09 -10.97 -11.50
C VAL A 204 -15.48 -9.89 -10.63
N LEU A 205 -16.22 -9.44 -9.63
CA LEU A 205 -15.77 -8.45 -8.66
C LEU A 205 -14.97 -9.11 -7.52
N ALA A 206 -13.78 -8.60 -7.25
CA ALA A 206 -13.01 -8.87 -6.04
C ALA A 206 -13.05 -7.65 -5.12
N ASP A 207 -13.65 -7.77 -3.95
CA ASP A 207 -13.93 -6.65 -3.06
C ASP A 207 -13.38 -6.95 -1.65
N PRO A 208 -12.68 -6.01 -0.98
CA PRO A 208 -12.23 -6.24 0.39
C PRO A 208 -13.41 -6.32 1.36
N GLU A 209 -13.26 -7.08 2.44
CA GLU A 209 -14.20 -7.07 3.55
C GLU A 209 -14.35 -5.65 4.13
N GLY A 210 -15.60 -5.23 4.36
CA GLY A 210 -15.94 -3.88 4.81
C GLY A 210 -16.37 -2.91 3.69
N SER A 211 -16.03 -3.21 2.43
CA SER A 211 -16.53 -2.45 1.27
C SER A 211 -18.01 -2.70 1.03
N VAL A 212 -18.69 -1.71 0.47
CA VAL A 212 -20.14 -1.77 0.20
C VAL A 212 -20.49 -2.46 -1.12
N LEU A 213 -19.51 -2.69 -2.00
CA LEU A 213 -19.75 -3.00 -3.40
C LEU A 213 -20.18 -4.46 -3.63
N ALA A 214 -19.51 -5.43 -3.04
CA ALA A 214 -19.90 -6.84 -3.11
C ALA A 214 -21.26 -7.10 -2.44
N PRO A 215 -21.55 -6.56 -1.24
CA PRO A 215 -22.91 -6.60 -0.69
C PRO A 215 -23.94 -5.96 -1.62
N TYR A 216 -23.68 -4.74 -2.13
CA TYR A 216 -24.57 -4.04 -3.05
C TYR A 216 -24.86 -4.87 -4.31
N LEU A 217 -23.85 -5.52 -4.89
CA LEU A 217 -24.05 -6.40 -6.05
C LEU A 217 -24.99 -7.58 -5.74
N ARG A 218 -24.87 -8.17 -4.54
CA ARG A 218 -25.68 -9.34 -4.14
C ARG A 218 -27.12 -8.98 -3.79
N THR A 219 -27.34 -7.82 -3.17
CA THR A 219 -28.65 -7.45 -2.61
C THR A 219 -29.40 -6.43 -3.46
N GLY A 220 -28.69 -5.64 -4.28
CA GLY A 220 -29.22 -4.46 -4.96
C GLY A 220 -29.41 -3.23 -4.04
N GLU A 221 -29.08 -3.36 -2.76
CA GLU A 221 -29.26 -2.31 -1.74
C GLU A 221 -27.92 -1.88 -1.15
N MET A 222 -27.71 -0.57 -1.01
CA MET A 222 -26.47 -0.04 -0.44
C MET A 222 -26.45 -0.34 1.08
N PRO A 223 -25.43 -1.04 1.59
CA PRO A 223 -25.22 -1.22 3.02
C PRO A 223 -25.23 0.10 3.79
N LYS A 224 -25.78 0.06 5.00
CA LYS A 224 -25.75 1.22 5.92
C LYS A 224 -24.43 1.31 6.69
N GLU A 225 -23.77 0.18 6.90
CA GLU A 225 -22.51 0.09 7.62
C GLU A 225 -21.38 -0.13 6.63
N VAL A 226 -20.30 0.61 6.83
CA VAL A 226 -19.06 0.51 6.07
C VAL A 226 -17.99 0.06 7.05
N GLY A 227 -17.30 -1.03 6.71
CA GLY A 227 -16.16 -1.50 7.49
C GLY A 227 -14.89 -0.72 7.18
N SER A 228 -13.78 -1.19 7.75
CA SER A 228 -12.45 -0.67 7.44
C SER A 228 -11.53 -1.81 7.02
N TRP A 229 -10.64 -1.54 6.09
CA TRP A 229 -9.65 -2.50 5.61
C TRP A 229 -8.29 -1.81 5.39
N LEU A 230 -7.24 -2.62 5.37
CA LEU A 230 -5.85 -2.18 5.23
C LEU A 230 -5.34 -2.31 3.79
N VAL A 231 -5.97 -3.16 2.97
CA VAL A 231 -5.69 -3.23 1.53
C VAL A 231 -5.90 -1.86 0.87
N GLU A 232 -4.91 -1.40 0.11
CA GLU A 232 -4.96 -0.08 -0.52
C GLU A 232 -5.38 -0.14 -1.99
N GLY A 233 -6.21 0.82 -2.42
CA GLY A 233 -6.52 1.09 -3.83
C GLY A 233 -7.79 0.43 -4.40
N ILE A 234 -8.48 -0.39 -3.60
CA ILE A 234 -9.78 -1.02 -3.91
C ILE A 234 -10.68 -1.03 -2.67
N GLY A 235 -11.97 -1.27 -2.88
CA GLY A 235 -13.03 -1.11 -1.88
C GLY A 235 -13.51 0.33 -1.83
N GLU A 236 -14.81 0.53 -1.64
CA GLU A 236 -15.41 1.87 -1.56
C GLU A 236 -16.54 1.90 -0.52
N ASP A 237 -16.87 3.10 -0.04
CA ASP A 237 -18.01 3.40 0.82
C ASP A 237 -19.24 3.93 0.05
N PHE A 238 -19.13 4.06 -1.27
CA PHE A 238 -20.20 4.43 -2.21
C PHE A 238 -19.97 3.77 -3.57
N LEU A 239 -20.93 3.90 -4.50
CA LEU A 239 -20.74 3.51 -5.89
C LEU A 239 -20.18 4.69 -6.71
N PRO A 240 -18.94 4.62 -7.22
CA PRO A 240 -18.38 5.70 -8.03
C PRO A 240 -19.17 6.00 -9.31
N PRO A 241 -19.23 7.26 -9.78
CA PRO A 241 -19.98 7.61 -10.99
C PRO A 241 -19.59 6.87 -12.27
N VAL A 242 -18.31 6.56 -12.48
CA VAL A 242 -17.86 5.77 -13.64
C VAL A 242 -18.01 4.26 -13.44
N CYS A 243 -18.40 3.80 -12.24
CA CYS A 243 -18.55 2.38 -11.94
C CYS A 243 -19.92 1.87 -12.41
N ASP A 244 -19.90 0.97 -13.39
CA ASP A 244 -21.07 0.25 -13.89
C ASP A 244 -20.91 -1.24 -13.60
N LEU A 245 -21.70 -1.73 -12.64
CA LEU A 245 -21.71 -3.12 -12.21
C LEU A 245 -22.80 -3.97 -12.89
N SER A 246 -23.58 -3.39 -13.82
CA SER A 246 -24.72 -4.11 -14.45
C SER A 246 -24.30 -5.37 -15.22
N GLY A 247 -23.06 -5.42 -15.71
CA GLY A 247 -22.47 -6.58 -16.38
C GLY A 247 -21.80 -7.59 -15.45
N VAL A 248 -21.73 -7.33 -14.15
CA VAL A 248 -21.01 -8.13 -13.15
C VAL A 248 -22.00 -9.03 -12.42
N LYS A 249 -21.80 -10.35 -12.46
CA LYS A 249 -22.76 -11.32 -11.88
C LYS A 249 -22.30 -11.94 -10.57
N LEU A 250 -21.00 -11.89 -10.30
CA LEU A 250 -20.38 -12.59 -9.17
C LEU A 250 -19.42 -11.65 -8.46
N ALA A 251 -19.46 -11.69 -7.13
CA ALA A 251 -18.57 -10.92 -6.27
C ALA A 251 -18.05 -11.73 -5.10
N TYR A 252 -16.75 -11.66 -4.87
CA TYR A 252 -16.06 -12.25 -3.73
C TYR A 252 -15.68 -11.16 -2.74
N THR A 253 -16.02 -11.39 -1.47
CA THR A 253 -15.55 -10.57 -0.34
C THR A 253 -14.32 -11.24 0.24
N ILE A 254 -13.20 -10.52 0.30
CA ILE A 254 -11.91 -11.06 0.74
C ILE A 254 -11.41 -10.27 1.97
N PRO A 255 -11.20 -10.94 3.12
CA PRO A 255 -10.58 -10.32 4.29
C PRO A 255 -9.11 -9.97 4.05
N ASP A 256 -8.60 -8.95 4.74
CA ASP A 256 -7.20 -8.52 4.67
C ASP A 256 -6.20 -9.66 4.92
N ALA A 257 -6.49 -10.53 5.89
CA ALA A 257 -5.62 -11.66 6.24
C ALA A 257 -5.38 -12.59 5.03
N GLU A 258 -6.43 -12.91 4.28
CA GLU A 258 -6.34 -13.73 3.08
C GLU A 258 -5.64 -12.98 1.94
N ALA A 259 -6.01 -11.71 1.71
CA ALA A 259 -5.41 -10.88 0.68
C ALA A 259 -3.89 -10.76 0.86
N PHE A 260 -3.44 -10.47 2.09
CA PHE A 260 -2.02 -10.35 2.43
C PHE A 260 -1.29 -11.70 2.39
N GLY A 261 -1.93 -12.78 2.85
CA GLY A 261 -1.38 -14.13 2.75
C GLY A 261 -1.12 -14.55 1.29
N VAL A 262 -2.08 -14.27 0.39
CA VAL A 262 -1.94 -14.51 -1.05
C VAL A 262 -0.88 -13.59 -1.66
N CYS A 263 -0.85 -12.30 -1.31
CA CYS A 263 0.15 -11.35 -1.82
C CYS A 263 1.59 -11.78 -1.49
N ARG A 264 1.83 -12.26 -0.26
CA ARG A 264 3.14 -12.78 0.17
C ARG A 264 3.49 -14.11 -0.51
N SER A 265 2.51 -15.02 -0.62
CA SER A 265 2.71 -16.31 -1.29
C SER A 265 3.00 -16.13 -2.78
N LEU A 266 2.37 -15.15 -3.43
CA LEU A 266 2.67 -14.79 -4.82
C LEU A 266 4.15 -14.41 -5.02
N LEU A 267 4.71 -13.60 -4.12
CA LEU A 267 6.14 -13.26 -4.19
C LEU A 267 7.02 -14.49 -3.94
N ARG A 268 6.74 -15.25 -2.88
CA ARG A 268 7.55 -16.40 -2.47
C ARG A 268 7.53 -17.52 -3.52
N ASP A 269 6.35 -17.81 -4.06
CA ASP A 269 6.11 -19.01 -4.85
C ASP A 269 6.21 -18.72 -6.36
N GLU A 270 5.75 -17.55 -6.84
CA GLU A 270 5.78 -17.17 -8.27
C GLU A 270 6.86 -16.13 -8.60
N GLY A 271 7.51 -15.51 -7.59
CA GLY A 271 8.53 -14.47 -7.80
C GLY A 271 7.95 -13.11 -8.22
N ILE A 272 6.64 -12.89 -8.06
CA ILE A 272 5.98 -11.65 -8.50
C ILE A 272 5.75 -10.71 -7.32
N LEU A 273 6.45 -9.57 -7.32
CA LEU A 273 6.33 -8.52 -6.31
C LEU A 273 5.14 -7.59 -6.59
N ALA A 274 4.01 -7.88 -5.95
CA ALA A 274 2.71 -7.24 -6.20
C ALA A 274 2.26 -6.30 -5.06
N GLY A 275 1.41 -5.33 -5.38
CA GLY A 275 0.75 -4.52 -4.36
C GLY A 275 -0.43 -5.22 -3.69
N THR A 276 -0.89 -4.65 -2.56
CA THR A 276 -1.89 -5.26 -1.67
C THR A 276 -3.21 -5.60 -2.36
N SER A 277 -3.70 -4.72 -3.26
CA SER A 277 -4.95 -4.96 -4.00
C SER A 277 -4.88 -6.21 -4.87
N SER A 278 -3.71 -6.49 -5.46
CA SER A 278 -3.48 -7.71 -6.25
C SER A 278 -3.69 -8.97 -5.40
N GLY A 279 -3.35 -8.92 -4.11
CA GLY A 279 -3.63 -9.99 -3.15
C GLY A 279 -5.12 -10.33 -3.05
N THR A 280 -5.98 -9.32 -2.91
CA THR A 280 -7.45 -9.47 -2.92
C THR A 280 -7.96 -10.03 -4.24
N LEU A 281 -7.50 -9.47 -5.36
CA LEU A 281 -7.90 -9.88 -6.70
C LEU A 281 -7.56 -11.35 -6.98
N ILE A 282 -6.34 -11.75 -6.63
CA ILE A 282 -5.85 -13.12 -6.82
C ILE A 282 -6.56 -14.06 -5.86
N ALA A 283 -6.77 -13.70 -4.59
CA ALA A 283 -7.54 -14.51 -3.65
C ALA A 283 -8.95 -14.82 -4.16
N ALA A 284 -9.67 -13.80 -4.67
CA ALA A 284 -10.95 -13.99 -5.32
C ALA A 284 -10.86 -14.90 -6.56
N ALA A 285 -9.82 -14.74 -7.38
CA ALA A 285 -9.62 -15.59 -8.55
C ALA A 285 -9.32 -17.05 -8.19
N LEU A 286 -8.56 -17.29 -7.11
CA LEU A 286 -8.31 -18.63 -6.58
C LEU A 286 -9.62 -19.28 -6.09
N ARG A 287 -10.46 -18.54 -5.36
CA ARG A 287 -11.80 -19.02 -4.94
C ARG A 287 -12.67 -19.38 -6.14
N TYR A 288 -12.79 -18.46 -7.09
CA TYR A 288 -13.53 -18.68 -8.34
C TYR A 288 -13.06 -19.93 -9.09
N CYS A 289 -11.74 -20.10 -9.25
CA CYS A 289 -11.16 -21.25 -9.94
C CYS A 289 -11.45 -22.58 -9.23
N ARG A 290 -11.45 -22.60 -7.89
CA ARG A 290 -11.68 -23.80 -7.06
C ARG A 290 -13.15 -24.17 -6.94
N GLU A 291 -14.04 -23.19 -6.94
CA GLU A 291 -15.49 -23.39 -6.86
C GLU A 291 -16.09 -23.85 -8.19
N SER A 292 -15.41 -23.59 -9.32
CA SER A 292 -15.87 -24.01 -10.64
C SER A 292 -15.82 -25.53 -10.83
N GLN A 293 -16.92 -26.11 -11.30
CA GLN A 293 -17.01 -27.55 -11.58
C GLN A 293 -16.24 -27.96 -12.84
N GLU A 294 -16.06 -27.01 -13.77
CA GLU A 294 -15.35 -27.20 -15.04
C GLU A 294 -14.03 -26.40 -15.03
N PRO A 295 -12.96 -26.90 -15.67
CA PRO A 295 -11.74 -26.11 -15.88
C PRO A 295 -12.04 -24.81 -16.63
N LYS A 296 -11.62 -23.67 -16.06
CA LYS A 296 -11.74 -22.34 -16.68
C LYS A 296 -10.38 -21.72 -16.98
N ARG A 297 -10.32 -20.82 -17.95
CA ARG A 297 -9.20 -19.89 -18.21
C ARG A 297 -9.55 -18.53 -17.64
N VAL A 298 -8.84 -18.12 -16.59
CA VAL A 298 -9.16 -16.95 -15.79
C VAL A 298 -8.01 -15.96 -15.81
N VAL A 299 -8.33 -14.68 -15.91
CA VAL A 299 -7.35 -13.59 -15.76
C VAL A 299 -7.62 -12.81 -14.48
N SER A 300 -6.57 -12.45 -13.76
CA SER A 300 -6.59 -11.40 -12.75
C SER A 300 -5.39 -10.45 -12.92
N PHE A 301 -5.23 -9.47 -12.04
CA PHE A 301 -4.28 -8.38 -12.22
C PHE A 301 -3.26 -8.27 -11.10
N VAL A 302 -2.04 -7.93 -11.48
CA VAL A 302 -1.04 -7.33 -10.60
C VAL A 302 -1.11 -5.83 -10.81
N CYS A 303 -1.96 -5.16 -10.04
CA CYS A 303 -2.39 -3.78 -10.28
C CYS A 303 -1.26 -2.75 -10.15
N ASP A 304 -0.33 -2.98 -9.22
CA ASP A 304 0.81 -2.12 -8.94
C ASP A 304 1.94 -2.89 -8.26
N SER A 305 3.11 -2.26 -8.20
CA SER A 305 4.33 -2.89 -7.69
C SER A 305 4.34 -2.99 -6.16
N GLY A 306 4.80 -4.14 -5.65
CA GLY A 306 4.92 -4.41 -4.23
C GLY A 306 5.97 -3.57 -3.49
N ASN A 307 6.90 -2.93 -4.20
CA ASN A 307 7.91 -2.04 -3.60
C ASN A 307 7.30 -0.88 -2.79
N LYS A 308 6.07 -0.47 -3.12
CA LYS A 308 5.31 0.57 -2.40
C LYS A 308 4.84 0.13 -1.01
N TYR A 309 4.94 -1.16 -0.69
CA TYR A 309 4.40 -1.79 0.51
C TYR A 309 5.45 -2.61 1.29
N LEU A 310 6.75 -2.36 1.06
CA LEU A 310 7.84 -3.09 1.72
C LEU A 310 7.82 -2.94 3.24
N SER A 311 7.49 -1.76 3.76
CA SER A 311 7.32 -1.50 5.19
C SER A 311 6.00 -2.03 5.77
N LYS A 312 5.11 -2.60 4.93
CA LYS A 312 3.76 -3.09 5.29
C LYS A 312 3.64 -4.59 5.08
N VAL A 313 2.91 -5.04 4.05
CA VAL A 313 2.59 -6.46 3.80
C VAL A 313 3.82 -7.37 3.70
N TYR A 314 4.95 -6.83 3.25
CA TYR A 314 6.22 -7.56 3.15
C TYR A 314 7.09 -7.47 4.41
N ASN A 315 6.69 -6.68 5.40
CA ASN A 315 7.34 -6.56 6.70
C ASN A 315 6.64 -7.46 7.73
N ASP A 316 7.37 -8.43 8.27
CA ASP A 316 6.83 -9.42 9.22
C ASP A 316 6.46 -8.80 10.58
N TYR A 317 7.09 -7.69 10.98
CA TYR A 317 6.70 -6.92 12.16
C TYR A 317 5.35 -6.27 11.95
N TRP A 318 5.18 -5.56 10.84
CA TRP A 318 3.90 -4.93 10.51
C TRP A 318 2.78 -5.97 10.42
N MET A 319 3.02 -7.10 9.75
CA MET A 319 2.05 -8.19 9.65
C MET A 319 1.67 -8.78 11.02
N ALA A 320 2.62 -8.93 11.95
CA ALA A 320 2.34 -9.40 13.30
C ALA A 320 1.60 -8.34 14.15
N ASP A 321 1.94 -7.06 14.00
CA ASP A 321 1.28 -5.93 14.67
C ASP A 321 -0.18 -5.76 14.23
N GLN A 322 -0.48 -6.09 12.97
CA GLN A 322 -1.85 -6.16 12.46
C GLN A 322 -2.56 -7.49 12.79
N GLY A 323 -1.83 -8.49 13.30
CA GLY A 323 -2.39 -9.79 13.69
C GLY A 323 -2.54 -10.80 12.55
N PHE A 324 -1.87 -10.58 11.41
CA PHE A 324 -1.92 -11.47 10.23
C PHE A 324 -0.81 -12.52 10.19
N LEU A 325 0.25 -12.35 10.98
CA LEU A 325 1.24 -13.39 11.25
C LEU A 325 1.12 -13.86 12.70
N GLU A 326 0.86 -15.15 12.86
CA GLU A 326 0.92 -15.78 14.16
C GLU A 326 2.37 -15.93 14.59
N ARG A 327 2.66 -15.46 15.81
CA ARG A 327 3.92 -15.73 16.51
C ARG A 327 3.64 -16.71 17.63
N GLU A 328 4.67 -17.45 18.03
CA GLU A 328 4.62 -18.25 19.25
C GLU A 328 4.17 -17.36 20.42
N ARG A 329 3.09 -17.76 21.07
CA ARG A 329 2.51 -17.08 22.23
C ARG A 329 3.08 -17.68 23.50
N HIS A 330 3.69 -16.85 24.32
CA HIS A 330 4.25 -17.26 25.60
C HIS A 330 3.29 -17.00 26.76
N GLY A 331 2.29 -16.14 26.58
CA GLY A 331 1.33 -15.76 27.63
C GLY A 331 1.89 -14.77 28.63
N ASP A 332 2.99 -14.10 28.29
CA ASP A 332 3.73 -13.20 29.17
C ASP A 332 4.30 -11.99 28.40
N LEU A 333 5.20 -11.20 28.99
CA LEU A 333 5.72 -9.99 28.37
C LEU A 333 6.46 -10.23 27.04
N ARG A 334 6.91 -11.44 26.74
CA ARG A 334 7.53 -11.77 25.44
C ARG A 334 6.57 -11.58 24.26
N ASP A 335 5.26 -11.59 24.52
CA ASP A 335 4.23 -11.36 23.51
C ASP A 335 4.06 -9.86 23.17
N LEU A 336 4.63 -8.97 23.98
CA LEU A 336 4.62 -7.52 23.76
C LEU A 336 5.90 -7.03 23.08
N ILE A 337 6.95 -7.85 22.95
CA ILE A 337 8.19 -7.47 22.27
C ILE A 337 7.94 -7.47 20.76
N ALA A 338 7.80 -6.28 20.16
CA ALA A 338 7.58 -6.15 18.72
C ALA A 338 8.79 -6.64 17.91
N ARG A 339 10.00 -6.29 18.34
CA ARG A 339 11.27 -6.68 17.72
C ARG A 339 12.06 -7.54 18.71
N ARG A 340 12.14 -8.86 18.47
CA ARG A 340 12.85 -9.80 19.36
C ARG A 340 14.35 -9.82 19.06
N HIS A 341 15.18 -9.77 20.09
CA HIS A 341 16.64 -9.76 19.94
C HIS A 341 17.16 -11.05 19.27
N LYS A 342 16.58 -12.22 19.60
CA LYS A 342 16.90 -13.52 18.97
C LYS A 342 16.68 -13.57 17.45
N GLU A 343 15.81 -12.70 16.95
CA GLU A 343 15.51 -12.59 15.52
C GLU A 343 16.40 -11.54 14.83
N HIS A 344 17.39 -10.97 15.54
CA HIS A 344 18.21 -9.84 15.11
C HIS A 344 17.38 -8.63 14.66
N ALA A 345 16.18 -8.49 15.24
CA ALA A 345 15.20 -7.48 14.89
C ALA A 345 15.45 -6.12 15.57
N VAL A 346 16.14 -6.14 16.71
CA VAL A 346 16.39 -4.95 17.53
C VAL A 346 17.62 -4.23 16.95
N ALA A 347 17.47 -2.95 16.62
CA ALA A 347 18.63 -2.12 16.31
C ALA A 347 19.44 -1.91 17.59
N THR A 348 20.71 -2.23 17.56
CA THR A 348 21.64 -2.12 18.70
C THR A 348 22.92 -1.40 18.28
N VAL A 349 23.72 -1.01 19.26
CA VAL A 349 25.05 -0.44 19.06
C VAL A 349 26.06 -1.17 19.93
N SER A 350 27.27 -1.41 19.43
CA SER A 350 28.34 -2.01 20.22
C SER A 350 28.99 -0.97 21.12
N ALA A 351 29.45 -1.38 22.30
CA ALA A 351 30.06 -0.49 23.30
C ALA A 351 31.30 0.28 22.81
N ASP A 352 32.00 -0.24 21.80
CA ASP A 352 33.16 0.37 21.18
C ASP A 352 32.82 1.29 19.99
N GLU A 353 31.56 1.29 19.53
CA GLU A 353 31.11 2.23 18.51
C GLU A 353 30.94 3.63 19.09
N THR A 354 30.96 4.63 18.21
CA THR A 354 30.87 6.04 18.61
C THR A 354 29.45 6.51 18.88
N VAL A 355 29.31 7.61 19.62
CA VAL A 355 28.04 8.34 19.78
C VAL A 355 27.44 8.72 18.41
N LEU A 356 28.27 9.11 17.44
CA LEU A 356 27.82 9.40 16.08
C LEU A 356 27.21 8.17 15.39
N ALA A 357 27.82 6.99 15.55
CA ALA A 357 27.29 5.76 15.00
C ALA A 357 25.92 5.41 15.61
N ALA A 358 25.77 5.60 16.94
CA ALA A 358 24.49 5.43 17.62
C ALA A 358 23.42 6.38 17.06
N TYR A 359 23.73 7.68 16.94
CA TYR A 359 22.83 8.68 16.36
C TYR A 359 22.43 8.37 14.90
N GLN A 360 23.41 8.01 14.06
CA GLN A 360 23.14 7.63 12.67
C GLN A 360 22.24 6.41 12.59
N ARG A 361 22.42 5.46 13.52
CA ARG A 361 21.59 4.25 13.60
C ARG A 361 20.18 4.55 14.07
N MET A 362 20.00 5.40 15.08
CA MET A 362 18.69 5.91 15.50
C MET A 362 17.93 6.51 14.32
N LYS A 363 18.58 7.39 13.55
CA LYS A 363 18.00 7.98 12.33
C LYS A 363 17.68 6.97 11.24
N LEU A 364 18.56 6.01 11.00
CA LEU A 364 18.38 5.02 9.95
C LEU A 364 17.19 4.08 10.24
N TYR A 365 17.04 3.67 11.50
CA TYR A 365 16.00 2.74 11.92
C TYR A 365 14.73 3.41 12.45
N ASP A 366 14.69 4.75 12.47
CA ASP A 366 13.62 5.59 12.99
C ASP A 366 13.23 5.18 14.42
N VAL A 367 14.24 5.10 15.30
CA VAL A 367 14.08 4.76 16.73
C VAL A 367 14.75 5.82 17.59
N SER A 368 14.15 6.13 18.74
CA SER A 368 14.66 7.13 19.68
C SER A 368 15.59 6.55 20.76
N GLN A 369 15.80 5.22 20.78
CA GLN A 369 16.70 4.57 21.74
C GLN A 369 17.35 3.31 21.15
N LEU A 370 18.56 3.00 21.61
CA LEU A 370 19.34 1.83 21.20
C LEU A 370 19.92 1.10 22.43
N PRO A 371 19.74 -0.22 22.56
CA PRO A 371 20.52 -1.03 23.48
C PRO A 371 22.00 -1.01 23.11
N VAL A 372 22.86 -0.79 24.10
CA VAL A 372 24.31 -0.89 23.97
C VAL A 372 24.75 -2.30 24.37
N MET A 373 25.41 -2.99 23.44
CA MET A 373 25.78 -4.39 23.55
C MET A 373 27.29 -4.55 23.68
N LYS A 374 27.73 -5.53 24.47
CA LYS A 374 29.13 -5.97 24.55
C LYS A 374 29.17 -7.47 24.81
N ASP A 375 29.95 -8.19 24.01
CA ASP A 375 30.10 -9.66 24.13
C ASP A 375 28.75 -10.41 24.18
N GLY A 376 27.76 -9.94 23.41
CA GLY A 376 26.41 -10.51 23.35
C GLY A 376 25.49 -10.16 24.53
N ARG A 377 25.94 -9.32 25.47
CA ARG A 377 25.15 -8.86 26.62
C ARG A 377 24.79 -7.39 26.47
N ILE A 378 23.62 -7.02 26.96
CA ILE A 378 23.26 -5.61 27.10
C ILE A 378 24.02 -5.03 28.30
N ILE A 379 24.71 -3.91 28.10
CA ILE A 379 25.47 -3.22 29.16
C ILE A 379 24.96 -1.80 29.43
N GLY A 380 24.10 -1.29 28.57
CA GLY A 380 23.51 0.03 28.69
C GLY A 380 22.43 0.26 27.65
N ILE A 381 21.81 1.43 27.72
CA ILE A 381 20.88 1.94 26.72
C ILE A 381 21.22 3.40 26.48
N VAL A 382 21.10 3.86 25.24
CA VAL A 382 21.30 5.27 24.89
C VAL A 382 20.07 5.76 24.13
N ASP A 383 19.58 6.94 24.48
CA ASP A 383 18.49 7.61 23.79
C ASP A 383 18.87 8.98 23.21
N GLU A 384 17.92 9.66 22.56
CA GLU A 384 18.17 10.97 21.95
C GLU A 384 18.49 12.06 22.97
N GLU A 385 17.96 11.96 24.20
CA GLU A 385 18.24 12.90 25.29
C GLU A 385 19.67 12.73 25.79
N ASP A 386 20.10 11.47 26.00
CA ASP A 386 21.46 11.11 26.38
C ASP A 386 22.49 11.66 25.38
N ILE A 387 22.28 11.41 24.08
CA ILE A 387 23.17 11.89 23.02
C ILE A 387 23.21 13.42 23.01
N LEU A 388 22.05 14.08 23.14
CA LEU A 388 21.97 15.53 23.12
C LEU A 388 22.75 16.14 24.30
N LEU A 389 22.56 15.61 25.51
CA LEU A 389 23.25 16.09 26.70
C LEU A 389 24.77 15.93 26.57
N GLU A 390 25.23 14.80 26.03
CA GLU A 390 26.66 14.52 25.86
C GLU A 390 27.34 15.49 24.87
N VAL A 391 26.68 15.80 23.75
CA VAL A 391 27.32 16.56 22.66
C VAL A 391 27.00 18.05 22.67
N TYR A 392 26.06 18.53 23.50
CA TYR A 392 25.57 19.90 23.49
C TYR A 392 26.68 20.93 23.73
N ASP A 393 27.48 20.73 24.78
CA ASP A 393 28.56 21.64 25.15
C ASP A 393 29.83 21.39 24.30
N ASN A 394 30.02 20.17 23.79
CA ASN A 394 31.16 19.81 22.96
C ASN A 394 30.78 18.82 21.83
N PRO A 395 30.54 19.32 20.60
CA PRO A 395 30.27 18.47 19.45
C PRO A 395 31.39 17.47 19.10
N GLY A 396 32.60 17.64 19.65
CA GLY A 396 33.67 16.65 19.51
C GLY A 396 33.34 15.29 20.12
N HIS A 397 32.46 15.24 21.13
CA HIS A 397 32.07 14.00 21.81
C HIS A 397 31.29 13.03 20.91
N PHE A 398 30.82 13.47 19.73
CA PHE A 398 30.31 12.55 18.71
C PHE A 398 31.31 11.45 18.31
N GLN A 399 32.62 11.69 18.47
CA GLN A 399 33.67 10.71 18.16
C GLN A 399 34.03 9.80 19.35
N GLU A 400 33.48 10.06 20.52
CA GLU A 400 33.74 9.26 21.71
C GLU A 400 32.93 7.95 21.68
N PRO A 401 33.39 6.92 22.41
CA PRO A 401 32.64 5.68 22.55
C PRO A 401 31.24 5.96 23.09
N VAL A 402 30.24 5.19 22.62
CA VAL A 402 28.85 5.32 23.05
C VAL A 402 28.67 5.08 24.55
N THR A 403 29.64 4.40 25.19
CA THR A 403 29.67 4.19 26.63
C THR A 403 29.78 5.47 27.45
N GLU A 404 30.27 6.56 26.86
CA GLU A 404 30.33 7.86 27.54
C GLU A 404 28.93 8.51 27.63
N ALA A 405 28.07 8.27 26.65
CA ALA A 405 26.71 8.83 26.61
C ALA A 405 25.64 7.92 27.24
N MET A 406 25.84 6.60 27.29
CA MET A 406 24.78 5.65 27.64
C MET A 406 24.40 5.68 29.13
N GLU A 407 23.14 5.33 29.42
CA GLU A 407 22.71 4.95 30.76
C GLU A 407 23.09 3.48 31.04
N SER A 408 23.81 3.25 32.14
CA SER A 408 24.30 1.93 32.54
C SER A 408 23.45 1.27 33.64
N HIS A 409 22.66 2.06 34.37
CA HIS A 409 21.70 1.56 35.35
C HIS A 409 20.38 1.17 34.68
N LEU A 410 20.40 -0.01 34.04
CA LEU A 410 19.26 -0.53 33.30
C LEU A 410 18.07 -0.86 34.20
N VAL A 411 16.89 -0.35 33.83
CA VAL A 411 15.62 -0.78 34.42
C VAL A 411 15.09 -1.98 33.62
N THR A 412 15.27 -3.18 34.17
CA THR A 412 14.92 -4.45 33.51
C THR A 412 13.69 -5.11 34.13
N VAL A 413 12.96 -5.88 33.32
CA VAL A 413 11.83 -6.73 33.74
C VAL A 413 12.00 -8.16 33.25
N SER A 414 11.49 -9.14 34.01
CA SER A 414 11.45 -10.54 33.57
C SER A 414 10.21 -10.84 32.72
N PRO A 415 10.20 -11.89 31.88
CA PRO A 415 9.05 -12.27 31.05
C PRO A 415 7.74 -12.37 31.83
N GLY A 416 7.75 -12.97 33.02
CA GLY A 416 6.57 -13.16 33.86
C GLY A 416 6.11 -11.91 34.62
N THR A 417 6.76 -10.76 34.44
CA THR A 417 6.40 -9.52 35.13
C THR A 417 5.01 -9.04 34.70
N PRO A 418 4.10 -8.68 35.63
CA PRO A 418 2.77 -8.19 35.26
C PRO A 418 2.82 -6.92 34.41
N ILE A 419 1.97 -6.85 33.38
CA ILE A 419 1.86 -5.69 32.47
C ILE A 419 1.67 -4.36 33.24
N ALA A 420 0.98 -4.38 34.38
CA ALA A 420 0.78 -3.19 35.22
C ALA A 420 2.11 -2.53 35.66
N GLN A 421 3.19 -3.30 35.83
CA GLN A 421 4.50 -2.74 36.20
C GLN A 421 5.18 -2.01 35.04
N LEU A 422 4.83 -2.32 33.79
CA LEU A 422 5.32 -1.55 32.63
C LEU A 422 4.87 -0.10 32.69
N MET A 423 3.68 0.17 33.25
CA MET A 423 3.16 1.53 33.38
C MET A 423 4.04 2.39 34.28
N GLU A 424 4.63 1.83 35.34
CA GLU A 424 5.53 2.56 36.23
C GLU A 424 6.86 2.91 35.54
N ILE A 425 7.33 2.04 34.63
CA ILE A 425 8.50 2.32 33.79
C ILE A 425 8.17 3.44 32.81
N PHE A 426 7.03 3.34 32.10
CA PHE A 426 6.61 4.32 31.11
C PHE A 426 6.30 5.70 31.71
N LYS A 427 5.80 5.78 32.95
CA LYS A 427 5.59 7.06 33.67
C LYS A 427 6.89 7.84 33.89
N ARG A 428 8.02 7.15 33.96
CA ARG A 428 9.35 7.73 34.17
C ARG A 428 10.06 8.14 32.88
N GLY A 429 9.41 8.06 31.73
CA GLY A 429 10.04 8.34 30.43
C GLY A 429 10.67 7.10 29.76
N LEU A 430 11.07 6.11 30.55
CA LEU A 430 11.88 4.96 30.13
C LEU A 430 11.16 3.93 29.24
N VAL A 431 11.95 3.05 28.61
CA VAL A 431 11.49 1.81 27.95
C VAL A 431 11.73 0.60 28.84
N ALA A 432 10.95 -0.46 28.68
CA ALA A 432 11.13 -1.68 29.45
C ALA A 432 12.09 -2.64 28.74
N ILE A 433 13.22 -2.95 29.39
CA ILE A 433 14.22 -3.90 28.91
C ILE A 433 13.85 -5.29 29.43
N VAL A 434 13.49 -6.22 28.53
CA VAL A 434 13.06 -7.57 28.94
C VAL A 434 14.26 -8.51 28.96
N MET A 435 14.51 -9.10 30.13
CA MET A 435 15.62 -10.00 30.40
C MET A 435 15.12 -11.34 30.93
N ASP A 436 15.62 -12.46 30.40
CA ASP A 436 15.42 -13.80 30.99
C ASP A 436 16.75 -14.30 31.57
N GLY A 437 16.92 -14.10 32.88
CA GLY A 437 18.23 -14.17 33.52
C GLY A 437 19.18 -13.13 32.94
N ASP A 438 20.32 -13.57 32.40
CA ASP A 438 21.31 -12.70 31.73
C ASP A 438 21.00 -12.47 30.23
N GLU A 439 19.97 -13.13 29.70
CA GLU A 439 19.65 -13.06 28.28
C GLU A 439 18.75 -11.85 27.96
N PHE A 440 19.23 -10.96 27.09
CA PHE A 440 18.41 -9.87 26.55
C PHE A 440 17.44 -10.37 25.49
N LEU A 441 16.14 -10.20 25.73
CA LEU A 441 15.07 -10.65 24.83
C LEU A 441 14.58 -9.54 23.90
N GLY A 442 14.63 -8.28 24.34
CA GLY A 442 14.18 -7.13 23.55
C GLY A 442 13.64 -6.00 24.42
N LEU A 443 13.13 -4.96 23.75
CA LEU A 443 12.51 -3.81 24.40
C LEU A 443 10.99 -3.88 24.26
N ILE A 444 10.29 -3.34 25.24
CA ILE A 444 8.86 -3.01 25.14
C ILE A 444 8.72 -1.51 25.31
N THR A 445 8.15 -0.87 24.30
CA THR A 445 7.86 0.56 24.26
C THR A 445 6.38 0.83 24.52
N ARG A 446 6.01 2.11 24.67
CA ARG A 446 4.60 2.52 24.79
C ARG A 446 3.78 2.13 23.56
N ILE A 447 4.35 2.23 22.36
CA ILE A 447 3.63 1.90 21.12
C ILE A 447 3.35 0.40 21.03
N ASP A 448 4.25 -0.44 21.51
CA ASP A 448 4.06 -1.90 21.54
C ASP A 448 2.87 -2.29 22.43
N LEU A 449 2.78 -1.67 23.62
CA LEU A 449 1.64 -1.89 24.52
C LEU A 449 0.32 -1.37 23.93
N LEU A 450 0.32 -0.19 23.29
CA LEU A 450 -0.87 0.34 22.60
C LEU A 450 -1.33 -0.57 21.46
N ASN A 451 -0.39 -1.08 20.65
CA ASN A 451 -0.70 -2.03 19.60
C ASN A 451 -1.28 -3.33 20.15
N TRP A 452 -0.73 -3.83 21.26
CA TRP A 452 -1.27 -5.00 21.94
C TRP A 452 -2.69 -4.77 22.49
N LEU A 453 -2.96 -3.61 23.08
CA LEU A 453 -4.30 -3.24 23.59
C LEU A 453 -5.32 -3.08 22.46
N ARG A 454 -4.94 -2.40 21.36
CA ARG A 454 -5.79 -2.20 20.18
C ARG A 454 -6.32 -3.51 19.61
N ARG A 455 -5.51 -4.56 19.59
CA ARG A 455 -5.88 -5.91 19.09
C ARG A 455 -6.91 -6.64 19.96
N ARG A 456 -7.23 -6.12 21.14
CA ARG A 456 -8.17 -6.70 22.10
C ARG A 456 -9.48 -5.93 22.20
N MET A 457 -9.61 -4.82 21.46
CA MET A 457 -10.90 -4.18 21.20
C MET A 457 -11.71 -5.04 20.24
#